data_AF-A0A101GYV1-F1
#
_entry.id   AF-A0A101GYV1-F1
#
_cell.length_a   1.000
_cell.length_b   1.000
_cell.length_c   1.000
_cell.angle_alpha   90.00
_cell.angle_beta   90.00
_cell.angle_gamma   90.00
#
_symmetry.space_group_name_H-M   'P 1'
#
loop_
_entity.id
_entity.type
_entity.pdbx_description
1 polymer ?
#
loop_
_entity_poly.entity_id
_entity_poly.type
_entity_poly.pdbx_seq_one_letter_code
_entity_poly.pdbx_strand_id
1 'polypeptide(L)'
;NIMVALTNYAEMVATAVKEKIDIIISGAGLPLDLPSYLDEGSETAIIPVVSSLKSATVIFKRWSSRYKYIPDGFVVEGPKAGGHLGYRIEEIFSEESSLEKTVPEIRRFVDQVKRDTGKNIPVIAAGGIFDRDDVEKAFKLGASAVQVGTAFVATEECDADYRFKQAFVDARSEDVTIIKSPVGMPGRAIRNKFIEDVEEGKRKPFKCAYQCIKTCNYRKR
;
A
#
# COMPACT_ATOMS: atom_id res chain seq x y z
N ASN A 1 -5.64 4.88 -6.99
CA ASN A 1 -5.37 4.31 -5.65
C ASN A 1 -6.49 4.73 -4.71
N ILE A 2 -7.17 3.80 -4.03
CA ILE A 2 -8.25 4.10 -3.09
C ILE A 2 -8.00 3.32 -1.79
N MET A 3 -7.92 4.03 -0.65
CA MET A 3 -7.62 3.41 0.64
C MET A 3 -8.87 2.81 1.29
N VAL A 4 -8.82 1.51 1.64
CA VAL A 4 -9.93 0.78 2.29
C VAL A 4 -10.37 1.44 3.61
N ALA A 5 -9.42 2.05 4.31
CA ALA A 5 -9.63 2.75 5.57
C ALA A 5 -10.56 3.97 5.47
N LEU A 6 -10.79 4.53 4.27
CA LEU A 6 -11.59 5.74 4.08
C LEU A 6 -13.07 5.50 4.38
N THR A 7 -13.73 6.50 4.97
CA THR A 7 -15.18 6.47 5.26
C THR A 7 -16.04 6.46 4.01
N ASN A 8 -15.58 7.09 2.93
CA ASN A 8 -16.23 7.13 1.61
C ASN A 8 -15.64 6.13 0.59
N TYR A 9 -14.93 5.08 1.04
CA TYR A 9 -14.30 4.09 0.15
C TYR A 9 -15.24 3.54 -0.94
N ALA A 10 -16.45 3.13 -0.56
CA ALA A 10 -17.43 2.55 -1.48
C ALA A 10 -17.84 3.53 -2.59
N GLU A 11 -18.09 4.79 -2.22
CA GLU A 11 -18.46 5.86 -3.15
C GLU A 11 -17.34 6.15 -4.14
N MET A 12 -16.09 6.23 -3.66
CA MET A 12 -14.92 6.46 -4.53
C MET A 12 -14.72 5.30 -5.52
N VAL A 13 -14.87 4.05 -5.07
CA VAL A 13 -14.76 2.88 -5.93
C VAL A 13 -15.86 2.87 -6.98
N ALA A 14 -17.13 3.01 -6.56
CA ALA A 14 -18.26 3.00 -7.48
C ALA A 14 -18.17 4.12 -8.53
N THR A 15 -17.70 5.30 -8.12
CA THR A 15 -17.44 6.42 -9.04
C THR A 15 -16.34 6.06 -10.04
N ALA A 16 -15.21 5.49 -9.58
CA ALA A 16 -14.12 5.11 -10.48
C ALA A 16 -14.53 4.05 -11.50
N VAL A 17 -15.34 3.06 -11.10
CA VAL A 17 -15.87 2.04 -12.01
C VAL A 17 -16.81 2.69 -13.04
N LYS A 18 -17.73 3.56 -12.60
CA LYS A 18 -18.66 4.27 -13.48
C LYS A 18 -17.95 5.14 -14.52
N GLU A 19 -16.87 5.80 -14.10
CA GLU A 19 -16.02 6.63 -14.97
C GLU A 19 -15.01 5.78 -15.80
N LYS A 20 -15.11 4.45 -15.74
CA LYS A 20 -14.30 3.50 -16.53
C LYS A 20 -12.80 3.67 -16.34
N ILE A 21 -12.38 3.92 -15.10
CA ILE A 21 -10.94 3.92 -14.78
C ILE A 21 -10.35 2.55 -15.07
N ASP A 22 -9.18 2.50 -15.71
CA ASP A 22 -8.57 1.26 -16.16
C ASP A 22 -8.19 0.34 -14.98
N ILE A 23 -7.64 0.91 -13.90
CA ILE A 23 -7.09 0.17 -12.77
C ILE A 23 -7.42 0.85 -11.44
N ILE A 24 -8.00 0.08 -10.52
CA ILE A 24 -8.12 0.45 -9.10
C ILE A 24 -7.11 -0.34 -8.29
N ILE A 25 -6.12 0.36 -7.75
CA ILE A 25 -5.24 -0.16 -6.69
C ILE A 25 -5.86 0.16 -5.33
N SER A 26 -6.03 -0.84 -4.47
CA SER A 26 -6.59 -0.65 -3.13
C SER A 26 -5.68 -1.19 -2.02
N GLY A 27 -5.27 -0.31 -1.11
CA GLY A 27 -4.44 -0.63 0.05
C GLY A 27 -5.02 -0.10 1.38
N ALA A 28 -4.19 -0.02 2.42
CA ALA A 28 -4.57 0.43 3.77
C ALA A 28 -5.76 -0.35 4.37
N GLY A 29 -5.76 -1.67 4.21
CA GLY A 29 -6.79 -2.60 4.65
C GLY A 29 -7.03 -3.72 3.64
N LEU A 30 -7.85 -4.72 3.99
CA LEU A 30 -8.21 -5.80 3.07
C LEU A 30 -9.45 -5.39 2.24
N PRO A 31 -9.34 -5.23 0.90
CA PRO A 31 -10.46 -4.84 0.04
C PRO A 31 -11.40 -6.03 -0.25
N LEU A 32 -11.93 -6.67 0.80
CA LEU A 32 -12.65 -7.95 0.68
C LEU A 32 -13.92 -7.89 -0.18
N ASP A 33 -14.55 -6.74 -0.28
CA ASP A 33 -15.78 -6.53 -1.04
C ASP A 33 -15.56 -5.69 -2.31
N LEU A 34 -14.30 -5.40 -2.70
CA LEU A 34 -14.01 -4.60 -3.89
C LEU A 34 -14.66 -5.13 -5.19
N PRO A 35 -14.68 -6.45 -5.47
CA PRO A 35 -15.34 -6.94 -6.69
C PRO A 35 -16.85 -6.70 -6.70
N SER A 36 -17.51 -6.44 -5.56
CA SER A 36 -18.96 -6.20 -5.53
C SER A 36 -19.37 -4.85 -6.10
N TYR A 37 -18.42 -3.96 -6.37
CA TYR A 37 -18.66 -2.65 -6.97
C TYR A 37 -18.45 -2.64 -8.49
N LEU A 38 -18.01 -3.75 -9.08
CA LEU A 38 -17.85 -3.86 -10.53
C LEU A 38 -19.23 -4.10 -11.16
N ASP A 39 -19.55 -3.31 -12.18
CA ASP A 39 -20.73 -3.54 -13.01
C ASP A 39 -20.51 -4.74 -13.95
N GLU A 40 -21.59 -5.35 -14.42
CA GLU A 40 -21.51 -6.41 -15.42
C GLU A 40 -20.84 -5.88 -16.70
N GLY A 41 -19.77 -6.56 -17.15
CA GLY A 41 -18.97 -6.12 -18.29
C GLY A 41 -17.95 -5.02 -17.98
N SER A 42 -17.75 -4.64 -16.72
CA SER A 42 -16.70 -3.70 -16.33
C SER A 42 -15.32 -4.22 -16.73
N GLU A 43 -14.55 -3.38 -17.43
CA GLU A 43 -13.15 -3.65 -17.81
C GLU A 43 -12.14 -3.12 -16.77
N THR A 44 -12.60 -2.42 -15.74
CA THR A 44 -11.75 -1.92 -14.65
C THR A 44 -11.08 -3.07 -13.91
N ALA A 45 -9.74 -3.13 -14.01
CA ALA A 45 -8.93 -4.09 -13.27
C ALA A 45 -8.80 -3.69 -11.80
N ILE A 46 -8.80 -4.67 -10.90
CA ILE A 46 -8.68 -4.44 -9.46
C ILE A 46 -7.46 -5.16 -8.88
N ILE A 47 -6.56 -4.36 -8.30
CA ILE A 47 -5.25 -4.80 -7.81
C ILE A 47 -5.13 -4.48 -6.31
N PRO A 48 -5.28 -5.46 -5.41
CA PRO A 48 -5.05 -5.26 -3.99
C PRO A 48 -3.55 -5.08 -3.66
N VAL A 49 -3.28 -4.22 -2.70
CA VAL A 49 -1.98 -4.13 -2.01
C VAL A 49 -1.95 -5.12 -0.85
N VAL A 50 -0.90 -5.92 -0.76
CA VAL A 50 -0.71 -6.98 0.24
C VAL A 50 0.69 -6.92 0.83
N SER A 51 0.82 -7.28 2.10
CA SER A 51 2.11 -7.35 2.81
C SER A 51 2.56 -8.79 3.11
N SER A 52 1.73 -9.79 2.77
CA SER A 52 1.99 -11.20 3.09
C SER A 52 1.18 -12.16 2.22
N LEU A 53 1.66 -13.40 2.07
CA LEU A 53 0.93 -14.50 1.43
C LEU A 53 -0.44 -14.74 2.09
N LYS A 54 -0.52 -14.60 3.42
CA LYS A 54 -1.78 -14.74 4.17
C LYS A 54 -2.84 -13.76 3.67
N SER A 55 -2.50 -12.49 3.53
CA SER A 55 -3.44 -11.46 3.05
C SER A 55 -3.87 -11.71 1.59
N ALA A 56 -2.93 -12.05 0.71
CA ALA A 56 -3.21 -12.41 -0.68
C ALA A 56 -4.17 -13.62 -0.78
N THR A 57 -3.92 -14.66 0.01
CA THR A 57 -4.75 -15.88 0.05
C THR A 57 -6.17 -15.59 0.53
N VAL A 58 -6.33 -14.76 1.57
CA VAL A 58 -7.66 -14.37 2.08
C VAL A 58 -8.45 -13.62 1.03
N ILE A 59 -7.82 -12.64 0.36
CA ILE A 59 -8.44 -11.86 -0.71
C ILE A 59 -8.85 -12.78 -1.86
N PHE A 60 -7.93 -13.60 -2.37
CA PHE A 60 -8.21 -14.55 -3.45
C PHE A 60 -9.37 -15.49 -3.12
N LYS A 61 -9.36 -16.11 -1.94
CA LYS A 61 -10.45 -17.03 -1.51
C LYS A 61 -11.79 -16.31 -1.41
N ARG A 62 -11.83 -15.12 -0.81
CA ARG A 62 -13.05 -14.32 -0.69
C ARG A 62 -13.59 -13.93 -2.06
N TRP A 63 -12.74 -13.41 -2.94
CA TRP A 63 -13.14 -12.95 -4.25
C TRP A 63 -13.59 -14.10 -5.16
N SER A 64 -12.83 -15.20 -5.19
CA SER A 64 -13.15 -16.36 -6.02
C SER A 64 -14.43 -17.06 -5.56
N SER A 65 -14.64 -17.21 -4.26
CA SER A 65 -15.83 -17.91 -3.74
C SER A 65 -17.11 -17.09 -3.88
N ARG A 66 -17.08 -15.82 -3.46
CA ARG A 66 -18.26 -14.96 -3.33
C ARG A 66 -18.59 -14.19 -4.60
N TYR A 67 -17.57 -13.76 -5.35
CA TYR A 67 -17.74 -12.87 -6.50
C TYR A 67 -17.35 -13.53 -7.82
N LYS A 68 -16.86 -14.78 -7.79
CA LYS A 68 -16.31 -15.49 -8.97
C LYS A 68 -15.22 -14.68 -9.68
N TYR A 69 -14.50 -13.88 -8.91
CA TYR A 69 -13.50 -12.95 -9.41
C TYR A 69 -12.12 -13.34 -8.92
N ILE A 70 -11.15 -13.33 -9.84
CA ILE A 70 -9.74 -13.57 -9.54
C ILE A 70 -9.02 -12.21 -9.68
N PRO A 71 -8.22 -11.75 -8.70
CA PRO A 71 -7.50 -10.49 -8.79
C PRO A 71 -6.69 -10.32 -10.08
N ASP A 72 -6.58 -9.09 -10.59
CA ASP A 72 -5.82 -8.79 -11.82
C ASP A 72 -4.34 -8.53 -11.59
N GLY A 73 -3.92 -8.55 -10.33
CA GLY A 73 -2.54 -8.38 -9.90
C GLY A 73 -2.45 -8.36 -8.38
N PHE A 74 -1.24 -8.39 -7.86
CA PHE A 74 -0.97 -8.06 -6.46
C PHE A 74 0.18 -7.07 -6.40
N VAL A 75 -0.02 -5.96 -5.69
CA VAL A 75 1.10 -5.13 -5.23
C VAL A 75 1.60 -5.71 -3.92
N VAL A 76 2.83 -6.21 -3.90
CA VAL A 76 3.50 -6.75 -2.72
C VAL A 76 4.34 -5.64 -2.12
N GLU A 77 3.81 -4.99 -1.09
CA GLU A 77 4.46 -3.88 -0.41
C GLU A 77 5.30 -4.40 0.76
N GLY A 78 6.62 -4.25 0.66
CA GLY A 78 7.57 -4.60 1.71
C GLY A 78 7.71 -3.53 2.79
N PRO A 79 8.33 -3.86 3.93
CA PRO A 79 8.39 -3.00 5.12
C PRO A 79 9.27 -1.75 4.93
N LYS A 80 10.04 -1.69 3.83
CA LYS A 80 10.87 -0.54 3.45
C LYS A 80 10.09 0.60 2.79
N ALA A 81 8.77 0.46 2.59
CA ALA A 81 7.91 1.52 2.06
C ALA A 81 7.91 2.80 2.93
N GLY A 82 7.63 3.94 2.31
CA GLY A 82 7.38 5.20 3.00
C GLY A 82 5.92 5.34 3.43
N GLY A 83 5.63 6.22 4.39
CA GLY A 83 4.24 6.46 4.82
C GLY A 83 3.68 5.32 5.68
N HIS A 84 2.38 5.05 5.59
CA HIS A 84 1.73 4.00 6.39
C HIS A 84 2.25 2.62 6.02
N LEU A 85 2.55 1.79 7.02
CA LEU A 85 3.06 0.44 6.85
C LEU A 85 2.00 -0.60 7.24
N GLY A 86 1.75 -1.57 6.35
CA GLY A 86 0.85 -2.71 6.56
C GLY A 86 1.39 -3.79 7.51
N TYR A 87 2.17 -3.40 8.52
CA TYR A 87 2.94 -4.25 9.42
C TYR A 87 2.79 -3.80 10.87
N ARG A 88 2.93 -4.75 11.81
CA ARG A 88 3.24 -4.41 13.20
C ARG A 88 4.67 -3.91 13.33
N ILE A 89 4.98 -3.13 14.37
CA ILE A 89 6.33 -2.57 14.57
C ILE A 89 7.39 -3.66 14.57
N GLU A 90 7.12 -4.77 15.26
CA GLU A 90 8.00 -5.94 15.34
C GLU A 90 8.28 -6.58 13.96
N GLU A 91 7.30 -6.54 13.06
CA GLU A 91 7.38 -7.16 11.73
C GLU A 91 8.13 -6.29 10.72
N ILE A 92 8.20 -4.97 10.93
CA ILE A 92 8.88 -4.02 10.01
C ILE A 92 10.35 -4.38 9.83
N PHE A 93 11.00 -4.86 10.89
CA PHE A 93 12.43 -5.19 10.90
C PHE A 93 12.71 -6.68 10.71
N SER A 94 11.66 -7.48 10.53
CA SER A 94 11.79 -8.93 10.34
C SER A 94 12.20 -9.27 8.90
N GLU A 95 13.14 -10.20 8.75
CA GLU A 95 13.50 -10.76 7.45
C GLU A 95 12.31 -11.46 6.78
N GLU A 96 11.40 -12.04 7.58
CA GLU A 96 10.19 -12.71 7.07
C GLU A 96 9.24 -11.77 6.33
N SER A 97 9.28 -10.47 6.66
CA SER A 97 8.49 -9.44 6.00
C SER A 97 9.13 -8.90 4.72
N SER A 98 10.40 -9.23 4.47
CA SER A 98 11.17 -8.68 3.35
C SER A 98 10.59 -9.06 1.98
N LEU A 99 10.92 -8.30 0.95
CA LEU A 99 10.53 -8.63 -0.43
C LEU A 99 11.19 -9.94 -0.88
N GLU A 100 12.39 -10.23 -0.39
CA GLU A 100 13.16 -11.44 -0.64
C GLU A 100 12.42 -12.71 -0.21
N LYS A 101 11.52 -12.61 0.78
CA LYS A 101 10.64 -13.70 1.22
C LYS A 101 9.27 -13.62 0.57
N THR A 102 8.63 -12.46 0.66
CA THR A 102 7.21 -12.29 0.30
C THR A 102 6.95 -12.34 -1.21
N VAL A 103 7.84 -11.79 -2.04
CA VAL A 103 7.67 -11.80 -3.50
C VAL A 103 7.73 -13.24 -4.06
N PRO A 104 8.75 -14.07 -3.74
CA PRO A 104 8.77 -15.46 -4.20
C PRO A 104 7.59 -16.29 -3.70
N GLU A 105 7.14 -16.07 -2.46
CA GLU A 105 5.96 -16.76 -1.91
C GLU A 105 4.68 -16.44 -2.69
N ILE A 106 4.42 -15.16 -2.93
CA ILE A 106 3.24 -14.72 -3.67
C ILE A 106 3.34 -15.14 -5.13
N ARG A 107 4.55 -15.11 -5.74
CA ARG A 107 4.79 -15.65 -7.09
C ARG A 107 4.40 -17.13 -7.18
N ARG A 108 4.87 -17.97 -6.27
CA ARG A 108 4.49 -19.40 -6.23
C ARG A 108 2.99 -19.59 -6.09
N PHE A 109 2.35 -18.78 -5.24
CA PHE A 109 0.90 -18.80 -5.06
C PHE A 109 0.16 -18.43 -6.36
N VAL A 110 0.52 -17.33 -7.02
CA VAL A 110 -0.15 -16.94 -8.27
C VAL A 110 0.18 -17.86 -9.44
N ASP A 111 1.33 -18.53 -9.45
CA ASP A 111 1.64 -19.60 -10.41
C ASP A 111 0.71 -20.81 -10.24
N GLN A 112 0.40 -21.17 -8.98
CA GLN A 112 -0.58 -22.21 -8.71
C GLN A 112 -1.97 -21.78 -9.20
N VAL A 113 -2.42 -20.57 -8.87
CA VAL A 113 -3.70 -20.03 -9.36
C VAL A 113 -3.75 -20.02 -10.89
N LYS A 114 -2.65 -19.65 -11.57
CA LYS A 114 -2.56 -19.68 -13.02
C LYS A 114 -2.71 -21.10 -13.58
N ARG A 115 -2.10 -22.12 -12.97
CA ARG A 115 -2.28 -23.53 -13.37
C ARG A 115 -3.74 -23.97 -13.21
N ASP A 116 -4.40 -23.54 -12.14
CA ASP A 116 -5.76 -23.98 -11.82
C ASP A 116 -6.84 -23.26 -12.62
N THR A 117 -6.57 -22.01 -13.04
CA THR A 117 -7.60 -21.12 -13.61
C THR A 117 -7.28 -20.61 -15.01
N GLY A 118 -6.04 -20.79 -15.48
CA GLY A 118 -5.53 -20.21 -16.73
C GLY A 118 -5.22 -18.71 -16.65
N LYS A 119 -5.65 -17.99 -15.60
CA LYS A 119 -5.46 -16.55 -15.48
C LYS A 119 -4.04 -16.20 -15.04
N ASN A 120 -3.38 -15.34 -15.81
CA ASN A 120 -2.09 -14.77 -15.42
C ASN A 120 -2.29 -13.62 -14.43
N ILE A 121 -1.62 -13.68 -13.27
CA ILE A 121 -1.68 -12.64 -12.25
C ILE A 121 -0.26 -12.06 -12.05
N PRO A 122 -0.01 -10.80 -12.43
CA PRO A 122 1.27 -10.15 -12.21
C PRO A 122 1.51 -9.88 -10.72
N VAL A 123 2.76 -10.02 -10.31
CA VAL A 123 3.24 -9.66 -8.96
C VAL A 123 4.04 -8.38 -9.10
N ILE A 124 3.64 -7.31 -8.41
CA ILE A 124 4.25 -5.98 -8.50
C ILE A 124 4.96 -5.72 -7.18
N ALA A 125 6.29 -5.71 -7.17
CA ALA A 125 7.05 -5.46 -5.93
C ALA A 125 7.07 -3.97 -5.59
N ALA A 126 6.91 -3.61 -4.31
CA ALA A 126 6.91 -2.23 -3.85
C ALA A 126 7.62 -2.09 -2.50
N GLY A 127 8.17 -0.92 -2.23
CA GLY A 127 8.81 -0.58 -0.95
C GLY A 127 10.30 -0.86 -0.94
N GLY A 128 11.10 0.21 -0.83
CA GLY A 128 12.56 0.13 -0.81
C GLY A 128 13.21 -0.13 -2.16
N ILE A 129 12.58 0.30 -3.25
CA ILE A 129 13.11 0.22 -4.62
C ILE A 129 13.43 1.64 -5.06
N PHE A 130 14.69 1.91 -5.39
CA PHE A 130 15.17 3.26 -5.72
C PHE A 130 15.94 3.33 -7.03
N ASP A 131 16.74 2.31 -7.35
CA ASP A 131 17.62 2.31 -8.51
C ASP A 131 17.44 1.06 -9.39
N ARG A 132 18.30 0.94 -10.41
CA ARG A 132 18.29 -0.19 -11.35
C ARG A 132 18.54 -1.52 -10.64
N ASP A 133 19.45 -1.56 -9.67
CA ASP A 133 19.87 -2.80 -9.02
C ASP A 133 18.71 -3.34 -8.16
N ASP A 134 17.98 -2.46 -7.49
CA ASP A 134 16.75 -2.82 -6.76
C ASP A 134 15.69 -3.40 -7.70
N VAL A 135 15.51 -2.80 -8.88
CA VAL A 135 14.55 -3.29 -9.90
C VAL A 135 14.95 -4.67 -10.42
N GLU A 136 16.23 -4.85 -10.78
CA GLU A 136 16.75 -6.14 -11.23
C GLU A 136 16.61 -7.20 -10.15
N LYS A 137 16.86 -6.84 -8.88
CA LYS A 137 16.66 -7.73 -7.75
C LYS A 137 15.19 -8.13 -7.59
N ALA A 138 14.27 -7.18 -7.68
CA ALA A 138 12.83 -7.48 -7.62
C ALA A 138 12.39 -8.44 -8.73
N PHE A 139 12.89 -8.26 -9.97
CA PHE A 139 12.61 -9.17 -11.08
C PHE A 139 13.23 -10.55 -10.87
N LYS A 140 14.46 -10.65 -10.36
CA LYS A 140 15.09 -11.93 -9.99
C LYS A 140 14.29 -12.68 -8.91
N LEU A 141 13.59 -11.99 -8.03
CA LEU A 141 12.69 -12.57 -7.04
C LEU A 141 11.35 -13.08 -7.63
N GLY A 142 11.06 -12.75 -8.89
CA GLY A 142 9.85 -13.18 -9.60
C GLY A 142 8.76 -12.11 -9.71
N ALA A 143 9.06 -10.84 -9.41
CA ALA A 143 8.15 -9.74 -9.72
C ALA A 143 8.03 -9.54 -11.24
N SER A 144 6.83 -9.22 -11.70
CA SER A 144 6.52 -8.85 -13.09
C SER A 144 6.68 -7.35 -13.35
N ALA A 145 6.57 -6.54 -12.30
CA ALA A 145 6.76 -5.09 -12.35
C ALA A 145 7.20 -4.58 -10.96
N VAL A 146 7.55 -3.31 -10.89
CA VAL A 146 7.84 -2.61 -9.63
C VAL A 146 6.93 -1.40 -9.47
N GLN A 147 6.62 -1.03 -8.24
CA GLN A 147 5.96 0.23 -7.89
C GLN A 147 6.90 1.05 -7.01
N VAL A 148 7.25 2.24 -7.49
CA VAL A 148 8.21 3.13 -6.84
C VAL A 148 7.48 4.39 -6.37
N GLY A 149 7.67 4.73 -5.09
CA GLY A 149 7.04 5.90 -4.46
C GLY A 149 8.06 6.97 -4.10
N THR A 150 8.79 6.75 -3.00
CA THR A 150 9.69 7.74 -2.38
C THR A 150 10.67 8.39 -3.35
N ALA A 151 11.25 7.65 -4.31
CA ALA A 151 12.19 8.20 -5.28
C ALA A 151 11.58 9.31 -6.17
N PHE A 152 10.27 9.25 -6.44
CA PHE A 152 9.58 10.22 -7.29
C PHE A 152 9.19 11.52 -6.57
N VAL A 153 9.31 11.58 -5.23
CA VAL A 153 8.96 12.78 -4.46
C VAL A 153 9.84 13.98 -4.83
N ALA A 154 11.12 13.74 -5.10
CA ALA A 154 12.09 14.80 -5.41
C ALA A 154 12.13 15.19 -6.90
N THR A 155 11.24 14.65 -7.74
CA THR A 155 11.17 15.00 -9.17
C THR A 155 10.62 16.41 -9.38
N GLU A 156 10.91 17.03 -10.52
CA GLU A 156 10.40 18.37 -10.86
C GLU A 156 8.87 18.39 -10.96
N GLU A 157 8.28 17.35 -11.53
CA GLU A 157 6.84 17.21 -11.81
C GLU A 157 5.99 16.95 -10.57
N CYS A 158 6.59 16.50 -9.46
CA CYS A 158 5.87 16.36 -8.20
C CYS A 158 5.39 17.74 -7.73
N ASP A 159 4.12 17.88 -7.35
CA ASP A 159 3.51 19.16 -6.96
C ASP A 159 3.79 19.55 -5.49
N ALA A 160 4.60 18.76 -4.79
CA ALA A 160 5.02 19.06 -3.43
C ALA A 160 5.87 20.35 -3.36
N ASP A 161 5.72 21.09 -2.26
CA ASP A 161 6.52 22.29 -1.99
C ASP A 161 8.03 21.97 -2.09
N TYR A 162 8.80 22.87 -2.68
CA TYR A 162 10.25 22.69 -2.85
C TYR A 162 10.96 22.32 -1.55
N ARG A 163 10.53 22.89 -0.41
CA ARG A 163 11.10 22.58 0.91
C ARG A 163 10.81 21.15 1.35
N PHE A 164 9.66 20.61 0.97
CA PHE A 164 9.32 19.21 1.22
C PHE A 164 10.20 18.30 0.38
N LYS A 165 10.36 18.59 -0.93
CA LYS A 165 11.27 17.83 -1.80
C LYS A 165 12.71 17.87 -1.30
N GLN A 166 13.21 19.06 -0.95
CA GLN A 166 14.57 19.24 -0.42
C GLN A 166 14.79 18.44 0.87
N ALA A 167 13.77 18.32 1.74
CA ALA A 167 13.88 17.47 2.92
C ALA A 167 14.12 15.99 2.58
N PHE A 168 13.61 15.47 1.45
CA PHE A 168 13.93 14.11 0.99
C PHE A 168 15.34 14.02 0.40
N VAL A 169 15.80 15.06 -0.30
CA VAL A 169 17.16 15.12 -0.88
C VAL A 169 18.23 15.19 0.21
N ASP A 170 17.99 15.97 1.27
CA ASP A 170 18.94 16.20 2.35
C ASP A 170 18.94 15.10 3.42
N ALA A 171 17.86 14.30 3.49
CA ALA A 171 17.68 13.28 4.52
C ALA A 171 18.74 12.18 4.43
N ARG A 172 19.23 11.78 5.60
CA ARG A 172 20.10 10.60 5.78
C ARG A 172 19.31 9.45 6.38
N SER A 173 19.91 8.26 6.37
CA SER A 173 19.30 7.06 6.94
C SER A 173 18.90 7.25 8.41
N GLU A 174 19.68 8.02 9.18
CA GLU A 174 19.44 8.28 10.60
C GLU A 174 18.26 9.23 10.85
N ASP A 175 17.89 10.04 9.85
CA ASP A 175 16.76 10.96 9.92
C ASP A 175 15.43 10.24 9.72
N VAL A 176 15.43 8.99 9.23
CA VAL A 176 14.20 8.23 8.95
C VAL A 176 13.76 7.47 10.20
N THR A 177 12.55 7.72 10.67
CA THR A 177 11.99 7.07 11.87
C THR A 177 10.64 6.41 11.60
N ILE A 178 10.31 5.42 12.43
CA ILE A 178 8.97 4.84 12.51
C ILE A 178 8.18 5.61 13.56
N ILE A 179 7.13 6.30 13.12
CA ILE A 179 6.20 7.01 13.98
C ILE A 179 4.93 6.21 14.22
N LYS A 180 4.26 6.49 15.34
CA LYS A 180 2.89 6.04 15.57
C LYS A 180 1.93 7.12 15.07
N SER A 181 1.18 6.80 14.01
CA SER A 181 0.22 7.74 13.43
C SER A 181 -0.90 8.13 14.42
N PRO A 182 -1.67 9.19 14.13
CA PRO A 182 -2.86 9.56 14.89
C PRO A 182 -3.98 8.50 14.91
N VAL A 183 -3.86 7.40 14.16
CA VAL A 183 -4.79 6.26 14.24
C VAL A 183 -4.14 5.01 14.85
N GLY A 184 -2.93 5.16 15.42
CA GLY A 184 -2.21 4.10 16.12
C GLY A 184 -1.43 3.16 15.21
N MET A 185 -1.47 3.37 13.90
CA MET A 185 -0.77 2.55 12.91
C MET A 185 0.67 3.03 12.70
N PRO A 186 1.64 2.13 12.46
CA PRO A 186 3.00 2.53 12.12
C PRO A 186 3.05 3.30 10.79
N GLY A 187 3.94 4.27 10.73
CA GLY A 187 4.33 4.93 9.50
C GLY A 187 5.79 5.34 9.50
N ARG A 188 6.38 5.42 8.31
CA ARG A 188 7.75 5.86 8.09
C ARG A 188 7.77 7.32 7.64
N ALA A 189 8.53 8.14 8.37
CA ALA A 189 8.64 9.57 8.11
C ALA A 189 10.07 10.07 8.36
N ILE A 190 10.39 11.20 7.74
CA ILE A 190 11.61 11.95 8.06
C ILE A 190 11.35 12.69 9.38
N ARG A 191 12.24 12.48 10.36
CA ARG A 191 12.24 13.12 11.67
C ARG A 191 12.25 14.64 11.48
N ASN A 192 11.34 15.30 12.17
CA ASN A 192 11.24 16.76 12.12
C ASN A 192 10.65 17.29 13.43
N LYS A 193 10.71 18.62 13.58
CA LYS A 193 10.18 19.32 14.75
C LYS A 193 8.71 19.01 15.04
N PHE A 194 7.88 18.78 14.02
CA PHE A 194 6.47 18.46 14.22
C PHE A 194 6.31 17.11 14.92
N ILE A 195 7.06 16.09 14.47
CA ILE A 195 7.05 14.76 15.09
C ILE A 195 7.55 14.86 16.54
N GLU A 196 8.65 15.58 16.78
CA GLU A 196 9.19 15.83 18.11
C GLU A 196 8.17 16.51 19.03
N ASP A 197 7.56 17.61 18.58
CA ASP A 197 6.56 18.34 19.36
C ASP A 197 5.33 17.46 19.70
N VAL A 198 4.94 16.55 18.80
CA VAL A 198 3.83 15.60 19.04
C VAL A 198 4.23 14.53 20.05
N GLU A 199 5.43 13.96 19.94
CA GLU A 199 5.96 12.97 20.88
C GLU A 199 6.12 13.54 22.30
N GLU A 200 6.50 14.81 22.40
CA GLU A 200 6.60 15.54 23.66
C GLU A 200 5.24 16.05 24.19
N GLY A 201 4.15 15.82 23.45
CA GLY A 201 2.80 16.26 23.82
C GLY A 201 2.55 17.77 23.69
N LYS A 202 3.49 18.53 23.12
CA LYS A 202 3.38 19.98 22.88
C LYS A 202 2.33 20.31 21.81
N ARG A 203 2.11 19.38 20.87
CA ARG A 203 1.06 19.48 19.85
C ARG A 203 0.01 18.41 20.06
N LYS A 204 -1.26 18.82 20.12
CA LYS A 204 -2.40 17.89 20.10
C LYS A 204 -2.97 17.78 18.69
N PRO A 205 -3.41 16.58 18.26
CA PRO A 205 -4.05 16.40 16.97
C PRO A 205 -5.24 17.36 16.82
N PHE A 206 -5.42 17.90 15.61
CA PHE A 206 -6.45 18.89 15.33
C PHE A 206 -7.88 18.32 15.56
N LYS A 207 -8.84 19.22 15.81
CA LYS A 207 -10.27 18.87 15.77
C LYS A 207 -10.65 18.43 14.35
N CYS A 208 -10.82 17.13 14.14
CA CYS A 208 -11.13 16.61 12.82
C CYS A 208 -12.53 16.98 12.35
N ALA A 209 -12.63 17.78 11.29
CA ALA A 209 -13.91 18.16 10.69
C ALA A 209 -14.49 17.06 9.78
N TYR A 210 -13.65 16.16 9.25
CA TYR A 210 -14.01 15.28 8.13
C TYR A 210 -14.18 13.80 8.48
N GLN A 211 -13.64 13.33 9.62
CA GLN A 211 -13.61 11.90 9.98
C GLN A 211 -13.28 11.00 8.77
N CYS A 212 -12.16 11.25 8.12
CA CYS A 212 -11.83 10.60 6.85
C CYS A 212 -11.57 9.09 6.97
N ILE A 213 -11.16 8.60 8.13
CA ILE A 213 -10.80 7.18 8.37
C ILE A 213 -11.81 6.53 9.32
N LYS A 214 -12.32 5.36 8.93
CA LYS A 214 -13.33 4.57 9.68
C LYS A 214 -12.93 4.28 11.12
N THR A 215 -11.66 3.94 11.35
CA THR A 215 -11.11 3.57 12.66
C THR A 215 -10.60 4.78 13.47
N CYS A 216 -10.62 5.99 12.91
CA CYS A 216 -10.12 7.17 13.59
C CYS A 216 -11.11 7.65 14.66
N ASN A 217 -10.69 7.57 15.92
CA ASN A 217 -11.46 8.10 17.04
C ASN A 217 -10.90 9.45 17.52
N TYR A 218 -11.06 10.48 16.69
CA TYR A 218 -10.58 11.83 16.99
C TYR A 218 -11.32 12.51 18.15
N ARG A 219 -12.48 11.98 18.58
CA ARG A 219 -13.30 12.51 19.69
C ARG A 219 -12.88 12.00 21.07
N LYS A 220 -12.07 10.94 21.14
CA LYS A 220 -11.59 10.32 22.40
C LYS A 220 -10.12 10.69 22.75
N ARG A 221 -9.58 11.80 22.23
CA ARG A 221 -8.19 12.22 22.43
C ARG A 221 -8.09 13.55 23.16
#